data_AF-A0A7K4H603-F1
#
_entry.id   AF-A0A7K4H603-F1
#
_cell.length_a   1.000
_cell.length_b   1.000
_cell.length_c   1.000
_cell.angle_alpha   90.00
_cell.angle_beta   90.00
_cell.angle_gamma   90.00
#
_symmetry.space_group_name_H-M   'P 1'
#
loop_
_entity.id
_entity.type
_entity.pdbx_description
1 polymer ?
#
loop_
_entity_poly.entity_id
_entity_poly.type
_entity_poly.pdbx_seq_one_letter_code
_entity_poly.pdbx_strand_id
1 'polypeptide(L)'
;MILFLSLLIIGLFLIFRTGHILFHKENVTSSLIKTGFFAHTRHPLYLGVLFIYLGLIFLYMSLLSIIGFIVVFILYNYIATFEENELEKMFKEEYLEYKKKGPKWIPSFKN
;
A
#
# COMPACT_ATOMS: atom_id res chain seq x y z
N MET A 1 6.50 23.07 1.81
CA MET A 1 7.51 22.43 2.68
C MET A 1 6.88 21.58 3.80
N ILE A 2 6.09 22.14 4.72
CA ILE A 2 5.48 21.38 5.85
C ILE A 2 4.63 20.19 5.38
N LEU A 3 3.79 20.40 4.35
CA LEU A 3 2.95 19.35 3.78
C LEU A 3 3.76 18.20 3.18
N PHE A 4 4.84 18.52 2.45
CA PHE A 4 5.76 17.52 1.92
C PHE A 4 6.39 16.70 3.04
N LEU A 5 6.93 17.34 4.08
CA LEU A 5 7.56 16.64 5.21
C LEU A 5 6.55 15.75 5.95
N SER A 6 5.31 16.22 6.11
CA SER A 6 4.25 15.46 6.75
C SER A 6 3.91 14.19 5.95
N LEU A 7 3.75 14.32 4.63
CA LEU A 7 3.48 13.20 3.74
C LEU A 7 4.66 12.23 3.63
N LEU A 8 5.89 12.74 3.63
CA LEU A 8 7.11 11.95 3.66
C LEU A 8 7.20 11.10 4.93
N ILE A 9 6.95 11.70 6.10
CA ILE A 9 6.96 11.00 7.39
C ILE A 9 5.88 9.91 7.42
N ILE A 10 4.65 10.23 6.98
CA ILE A 10 3.55 9.25 6.90
C ILE A 10 3.93 8.10 5.96
N GLY A 11 4.47 8.42 4.78
CA GLY A 11 4.87 7.42 3.79
C GLY A 11 5.97 6.49 4.32
N LEU A 12 7.04 7.05 4.89
CA LEU A 12 8.12 6.28 5.50
C LEU A 12 7.64 5.44 6.68
N PHE A 13 6.74 5.98 7.51
CA PHE A 13 6.15 5.24 8.62
C PHE A 13 5.37 4.02 8.13
N LEU A 14 4.52 4.17 7.10
CA LEU A 14 3.78 3.04 6.53
C LEU A 14 4.72 1.99 5.93
N ILE A 15 5.74 2.42 5.19
CA ILE A 15 6.74 1.51 4.59
C ILE A 15 7.48 0.75 5.69
N PHE A 16 8.00 1.45 6.70
CA PHE A 16 8.77 0.83 7.78
C PHE A 16 7.92 -0.16 8.58
N ARG A 17 6.70 0.23 8.96
CA ARG A 17 5.81 -0.65 9.74
C ARG A 17 5.31 -1.84 8.93
N THR A 18 4.95 -1.65 7.67
CA THR A 18 4.49 -2.74 6.80
C THR A 18 5.63 -3.69 6.47
N GLY A 19 6.81 -3.15 6.12
CA GLY A 19 8.02 -3.91 5.89
C GLY A 19 8.39 -4.75 7.11
N HIS A 20 8.36 -4.18 8.31
CA HIS A 20 8.62 -4.93 9.54
C HIS A 20 7.68 -6.14 9.70
N ILE A 21 6.38 -5.99 9.39
CA ILE A 21 5.41 -7.09 9.45
C ILE A 21 5.72 -8.17 8.41
N LEU A 22 6.09 -7.77 7.19
CA LEU A 22 6.42 -8.70 6.10
C LEU A 22 7.73 -9.47 6.38
N PHE A 23 8.78 -8.78 6.83
CA PHE A 23 10.11 -9.38 7.02
C PHE A 23 10.24 -10.21 8.32
N HIS A 24 9.45 -9.94 9.35
CA HIS A 24 9.48 -10.73 10.60
C HIS A 24 8.53 -11.92 10.60
N LYS A 25 7.67 -12.06 9.58
CA LYS A 25 6.82 -13.24 9.47
C LYS A 25 7.62 -14.37 8.82
N GLU A 26 8.09 -15.30 9.65
CA GLU A 26 9.03 -16.38 9.26
C GLU A 26 8.57 -17.25 8.08
N ASN A 27 7.31 -17.20 7.66
CA ASN A 27 6.85 -17.84 6.42
C ASN A 27 5.67 -17.05 5.83
N VAL A 28 5.93 -15.95 5.13
CA VAL A 28 4.89 -15.11 4.47
C VAL A 28 4.01 -15.96 3.53
N THR A 29 4.55 -17.04 2.97
CA THR A 29 3.87 -18.00 2.09
C THR A 29 2.91 -18.95 2.80
N SER A 30 3.00 -19.10 4.12
CA SER A 30 2.22 -20.10 4.87
C SER A 30 0.91 -19.57 5.45
N SER A 31 0.75 -18.25 5.57
CA SER A 31 -0.50 -17.67 6.10
C SER A 31 -0.74 -16.24 5.64
N LEU A 32 -1.99 -15.92 5.31
CA LEU A 32 -2.41 -14.60 4.88
C LEU A 32 -2.26 -13.56 6.01
N ILE A 33 -1.64 -12.42 5.70
CA ILE A 33 -1.51 -11.30 6.64
C ILE A 33 -2.71 -10.37 6.47
N LYS A 34 -3.51 -10.24 7.54
CA LYS A 34 -4.74 -9.43 7.57
C LYS A 34 -4.84 -8.51 8.80
N THR A 35 -3.75 -8.32 9.53
CA THR A 35 -3.69 -7.57 10.79
C THR A 35 -2.87 -6.28 10.66
N GLY A 36 -3.03 -5.36 11.61
CA GLY A 36 -2.33 -4.07 11.59
C GLY A 36 -2.76 -3.21 10.39
N PHE A 37 -1.80 -2.69 9.62
CA PHE A 37 -2.11 -1.85 8.46
C PHE A 37 -2.82 -2.62 7.33
N PHE A 38 -2.57 -3.93 7.21
CA PHE A 38 -3.27 -4.79 6.25
C PHE A 38 -4.76 -4.95 6.56
N ALA A 39 -5.20 -4.69 7.80
CA ALA A 39 -6.63 -4.69 8.14
C ALA A 39 -7.38 -3.49 7.51
N HIS A 40 -6.67 -2.39 7.22
CA HIS A 40 -7.26 -1.13 6.78
C HIS A 40 -7.18 -0.95 5.27
N THR A 41 -6.13 -1.45 4.64
CA THR A 41 -5.91 -1.43 3.19
C THR A 41 -5.11 -2.67 2.80
N ARG A 42 -5.37 -3.22 1.62
CA ARG A 42 -4.66 -4.44 1.17
C ARG A 42 -3.20 -4.19 0.78
N HIS A 43 -2.86 -2.94 0.45
CA HIS A 43 -1.52 -2.56 -0.05
C HIS A 43 -0.91 -1.38 0.73
N PRO A 44 -0.70 -1.50 2.06
CA PRO A 44 -0.24 -0.38 2.88
C PRO A 44 1.20 0.07 2.55
N LEU A 45 2.04 -0.84 2.06
CA LEU A 45 3.40 -0.51 1.60
C LEU A 45 3.35 0.41 0.37
N TYR A 46 2.57 0.04 -0.64
CA TYR A 46 2.39 0.86 -1.85
C TYR A 46 1.71 2.19 -1.54
N LEU A 47 0.75 2.19 -0.61
CA LEU A 47 0.14 3.43 -0.12
C LEU A 47 1.18 4.37 0.50
N GLY A 48 2.15 3.84 1.25
CA GLY A 48 3.27 4.61 1.78
C GLY A 48 4.10 5.27 0.70
N VAL A 49 4.41 4.56 -0.39
CA VAL A 49 5.13 5.14 -1.54
C VAL A 49 4.28 6.20 -2.25
N LEU A 50 2.98 5.98 -2.42
CA LEU A 50 2.07 6.96 -3.01
C LEU A 50 2.02 8.26 -2.21
N PHE A 51 2.07 8.20 -0.86
CA PHE A 51 2.16 9.41 -0.03
C PHE A 51 3.45 10.19 -0.27
N ILE A 52 4.58 9.52 -0.48
CA ILE A 52 5.86 10.19 -0.80
C ILE A 52 5.73 10.94 -2.13
N TYR A 53 5.22 10.29 -3.18
CA TYR A 53 5.02 10.93 -4.48
C TYR A 53 3.98 12.06 -4.45
N LEU A 54 2.93 11.91 -3.63
CA LEU A 54 1.98 12.99 -3.39
C LEU A 54 2.66 14.20 -2.74
N GLY A 55 3.56 13.95 -1.78
CA GLY A 55 4.41 14.99 -1.21
C GLY A 55 5.28 15.70 -2.26
N LEU A 56 5.85 14.95 -3.22
CA LEU A 56 6.64 15.51 -4.31
C LEU A 56 5.82 16.46 -5.20
N ILE A 57 4.53 16.17 -5.43
CA ILE A 57 3.63 17.10 -6.14
C ILE A 57 3.55 18.43 -5.39
N PHE A 58 3.37 18.40 -4.07
CA PHE A 58 3.29 19.63 -3.26
C PHE A 58 4.63 20.35 -3.08
N LEU A 59 5.75 19.64 -3.26
CA LEU A 59 7.09 20.25 -3.18
C LEU A 59 7.44 20.97 -4.48
N TYR A 60 7.22 20.34 -5.63
CA TYR A 60 7.66 20.86 -6.93
C TYR A 60 6.57 21.62 -7.68
N MET A 61 5.28 21.35 -7.40
CA MET A 61 4.11 21.95 -8.05
C MET A 61 4.22 21.96 -9.59
N SER A 62 4.82 20.92 -10.16
CA SER A 62 5.16 20.85 -11.59
C SER A 62 4.35 19.76 -12.30
N LEU A 63 4.08 19.96 -13.59
CA LEU A 63 3.40 18.94 -14.41
C LEU A 63 4.16 17.60 -14.40
N LEU A 64 5.49 17.65 -14.39
CA LEU A 64 6.34 16.46 -14.32
C LEU A 64 6.10 15.65 -13.03
N SER A 65 5.92 16.32 -11.89
CA SER A 65 5.62 15.65 -10.61
C SER A 65 4.26 14.93 -10.62
N ILE A 66 3.26 15.53 -11.27
CA ILE A 66 1.92 14.93 -11.43
C ILE A 66 1.99 13.71 -12.35
N ILE A 67 2.69 13.83 -13.49
CA ILE A 67 2.91 12.72 -14.41
C ILE A 67 3.62 11.57 -13.70
N GLY A 68 4.67 11.88 -12.92
CA GLY A 68 5.39 10.89 -12.12
C GLY A 68 4.48 10.15 -11.15
N PHE A 69 3.62 10.87 -10.42
CA PHE A 69 2.64 10.25 -9.52
C PHE A 69 1.67 9.32 -10.26
N ILE A 70 1.11 9.75 -11.40
CA ILE A 70 0.17 8.94 -12.21
C ILE A 70 0.85 7.67 -12.70
N VAL A 71 2.08 7.77 -13.22
CA VAL A 71 2.85 6.61 -13.71
C VAL A 71 3.10 5.62 -12.58
N VAL A 72 3.53 6.09 -11.42
CA VAL A 72 3.76 5.24 -10.24
C VAL A 72 2.47 4.59 -9.75
N PHE A 73 1.36 5.32 -9.73
CA PHE A 73 0.06 4.77 -9.36
C PHE A 73 -0.38 3.66 -10.31
N ILE A 74 -0.24 3.85 -11.63
CA ILE A 74 -0.59 2.83 -12.63
C ILE A 74 0.29 1.58 -12.44
N LEU A 75 1.60 1.78 -12.30
CA LEU A 75 2.55 0.68 -12.10
C LEU A 75 2.23 -0.13 -10.84
N TYR A 76 2.05 0.52 -9.70
CA TYR A 76 1.68 -0.18 -8.48
C TYR A 76 0.28 -0.77 -8.53
N ASN A 77 -0.65 -0.17 -9.27
CA ASN A 77 -1.94 -0.79 -9.45
C ASN A 77 -1.86 -2.10 -10.26
N TYR A 78 -1.01 -2.14 -11.27
CA TYR A 78 -0.70 -3.36 -12.01
C TYR A 78 -0.07 -4.42 -11.09
N ILE A 79 1.01 -4.07 -10.38
CA ILE A 79 1.73 -4.98 -9.49
C ILE A 79 0.82 -5.50 -8.38
N ALA A 80 0.09 -4.61 -7.72
CA ALA A 80 -0.88 -4.98 -6.69
C ALA A 80 -1.90 -5.99 -7.24
N THR A 81 -2.47 -5.75 -8.44
CA THR A 81 -3.43 -6.70 -9.05
C THR A 81 -2.80 -8.06 -9.31
N PHE A 82 -1.55 -8.09 -9.79
CA PHE A 82 -0.81 -9.33 -9.97
C PHE A 82 -0.65 -10.08 -8.64
N GLU A 83 -0.24 -9.40 -7.57
CA GLU A 83 -0.13 -10.00 -6.23
C GLU A 83 -1.48 -10.49 -5.69
N GLU A 84 -2.56 -9.72 -5.89
CA GLU A 84 -3.90 -10.16 -5.48
C GLU A 84 -4.31 -11.46 -6.18
N ASN A 85 -3.95 -11.64 -7.46
CA ASN A 85 -4.23 -12.87 -8.19
C ASN A 85 -3.41 -14.05 -7.67
N GLU A 86 -2.14 -13.84 -7.32
CA GLU A 86 -1.31 -14.89 -6.72
C GLU A 86 -1.80 -15.27 -5.33
N LEU A 87 -2.19 -14.29 -4.50
CA LEU A 87 -2.80 -14.52 -3.19
C LEU A 87 -4.13 -15.28 -3.31
N GLU A 88 -4.95 -14.98 -4.31
CA GLU A 88 -6.19 -15.69 -4.59
C GLU A 88 -5.95 -17.16 -4.96
N LYS A 89 -4.90 -17.44 -5.76
CA LYS A 89 -4.49 -18.83 -6.08
C LYS A 89 -3.98 -19.59 -4.85
N MET A 90 -3.19 -18.94 -3.99
CA MET A 90 -2.57 -19.56 -2.82
C MET A 90 -3.56 -19.80 -1.68
N PHE A 91 -4.38 -18.81 -1.34
CA PHE A 91 -5.23 -18.79 -0.14
C PHE A 91 -6.73 -18.95 -0.44
N LYS A 92 -7.14 -18.96 -1.72
CA LYS A 92 -8.51 -19.25 -2.18
C LYS A 92 -9.57 -18.45 -1.40
N GLU A 93 -10.48 -19.13 -0.72
CA GLU A 93 -11.60 -18.54 0.02
C GLU A 93 -11.13 -17.57 1.11
N GLU A 94 -10.02 -17.86 1.81
CA GLU A 94 -9.51 -16.98 2.85
C GLU A 94 -9.15 -15.59 2.30
N TYR A 95 -8.53 -15.56 1.11
CA TYR A 95 -8.21 -14.29 0.45
C TYR A 95 -9.45 -13.60 -0.10
N LEU A 96 -10.41 -14.34 -0.65
CA LEU A 96 -11.67 -13.75 -1.15
C LEU A 96 -12.45 -13.08 -0.02
N GLU A 97 -12.50 -13.67 1.17
CA GLU A 97 -13.12 -13.04 2.34
C GLU A 97 -12.38 -11.77 2.78
N TYR A 98 -11.05 -11.82 2.80
CA TYR A 98 -10.23 -10.65 3.11
C TYR A 98 -10.43 -9.52 2.09
N LYS A 99 -10.46 -9.85 0.79
CA LYS A 99 -10.68 -8.93 -0.33
C LYS A 99 -12.04 -8.22 -0.25
N LYS A 100 -13.07 -8.88 0.27
CA LYS A 100 -14.40 -8.28 0.49
C LYS A 100 -14.40 -7.25 1.62
N LYS A 101 -13.56 -7.42 2.64
CA LYS A 101 -13.53 -6.59 3.85
C LYS A 101 -12.65 -5.35 3.70
N GLY A 102 -11.46 -5.51 3.13
CA GLY A 102 -10.46 -4.44 3.05
C GLY A 102 -10.44 -3.77 1.68
N PRO A 103 -10.48 -2.44 1.57
CA PRO A 103 -10.28 -1.74 0.29
C PRO A 103 -8.85 -1.90 -0.26
N LYS A 104 -8.69 -1.75 -1.58
CA LYS A 104 -7.36 -1.88 -2.22
C LYS A 104 -6.40 -0.75 -1.87
N TRP A 105 -6.90 0.49 -1.81
CA TRP A 105 -6.08 1.70 -1.72
C TRP A 105 -6.47 2.59 -0.54
N ILE A 106 -7.71 3.07 -0.52
CA ILE A 106 -8.20 4.05 0.46
C ILE A 106 -8.43 3.32 1.78
N PRO A 107 -7.69 3.60 2.86
CA PRO A 107 -7.87 2.91 4.13
C PRO A 107 -9.29 3.05 4.65
N SER A 108 -9.90 1.94 5.06
CA SER A 108 -11.18 1.93 5.77
C SER A 108 -10.92 1.68 7.25
N PHE A 109 -11.44 2.56 8.11
CA PHE A 109 -11.44 2.42 9.57
C PHE A 109 -12.80 1.91 10.09
N LYS A 110 -13.55 1.21 9.24
CA LYS A 110 -14.78 0.52 9.67
C LYS A 110 -14.37 -0.63 10.59
N ASN A 111 -14.39 -0.35 11.89
CA ASN A 111 -14.42 -1.35 12.94
C ASN A 111 -15.66 -2.23 12.78
#